data_AF-A0A2N0QJS1-F1
#
_entry.id   AF-A0A2N0QJS1-F1
#
_cell.length_a   1.000
_cell.length_b   1.000
_cell.length_c   1.000
_cell.angle_alpha   90.00
_cell.angle_beta   90.00
_cell.angle_gamma   90.00
#
_symmetry.space_group_name_H-M   'P 1'
#
loop_
_entity.id
_entity.type
_entity.pdbx_description
1 polymer ?
#
loop_
_entity_poly.entity_id
_entity_poly.type
_entity_poly.pdbx_seq_one_letter_code
_entity_poly.pdbx_strand_id
1 'polypeptide(L)' 'LAQYVNEGLASKVALRNRGAQLGNYLVLRENYQNAILIELGYLSNPTEERIITTDFYREQATLGIYNGILNYFDAQIE' A
#
# COMPACT_ATOMS: atom_id res chain seq x y z
N LEU A 1 2.48 3.88 -10.21
CA LEU A 1 2.58 4.04 -8.74
C LEU A 1 1.76 3.01 -7.97
N ALA A 2 0.42 3.04 -8.05
CA ALA A 2 -0.44 2.14 -7.25
C ALA A 2 -0.11 0.64 -7.38
N GLN A 3 0.09 0.16 -8.61
CA GLN A 3 0.43 -1.24 -8.88
C GLN A 3 1.77 -1.63 -8.23
N TYR A 4 2.84 -0.85 -8.45
CA TYR A 4 4.16 -1.08 -7.85
C TYR A 4 4.12 -1.11 -6.31
N VAL A 5 3.38 -0.19 -5.68
CA VAL A 5 3.23 -0.17 -4.22
C VAL A 5 2.40 -1.36 -3.73
N ASN A 6 1.36 -1.76 -4.44
CA ASN A 6 0.56 -2.94 -4.12
C ASN A 6 1.38 -4.24 -4.21
N GLU A 7 2.22 -4.38 -5.23
CA GLU A 7 3.15 -5.51 -5.39
C GLU A 7 4.21 -5.53 -4.29
N GLY A 8 4.79 -4.38 -3.96
CA GLY A 8 5.74 -4.24 -2.86
C GLY A 8 5.13 -4.67 -1.53
N LEU A 9 3.90 -4.24 -1.23
CA LEU A 9 3.13 -4.70 -0.06
C LEU A 9 2.87 -6.21 -0.10
N ALA A 10 2.36 -6.75 -1.21
CA ALA A 10 2.06 -8.18 -1.34
C ALA A 10 3.29 -9.09 -1.14
N SER A 11 4.49 -8.57 -1.39
CA SER A 11 5.75 -9.28 -1.15
C SER A 11 6.18 -9.32 0.33
N LYS A 12 5.63 -8.43 1.17
CA LYS A 12 6.04 -8.26 2.58
C LYS A 12 4.97 -8.60 3.60
N VAL A 13 3.68 -8.39 3.28
CA VAL A 13 2.58 -8.62 4.20
C VAL A 13 1.79 -9.87 3.82
N ALA A 14 1.33 -10.62 4.83
CA ALA A 14 0.59 -11.87 4.64
C ALA A 14 -0.94 -11.69 4.49
N LEU A 15 -1.44 -10.45 4.58
CA LEU A 15 -2.86 -10.18 4.37
C LEU A 15 -3.24 -10.38 2.89
N ARG A 16 -4.50 -10.72 2.66
CA ARG A 16 -5.02 -10.95 1.31
C ARG A 16 -4.85 -9.69 0.46
N ASN A 17 -4.09 -9.81 -0.63
CA ASN A 17 -3.98 -8.74 -1.61
C ASN A 17 -5.31 -8.56 -2.38
N ARG A 18 -5.84 -7.33 -2.42
CA ARG A 18 -7.09 -6.95 -3.11
C ARG A 18 -6.84 -6.15 -4.40
N GLY A 19 -5.58 -5.96 -4.77
CA GLY A 19 -5.15 -5.22 -5.95
C GLY A 19 -5.30 -3.71 -5.82
N ALA A 20 -4.79 -2.98 -6.81
CA ALA A 20 -5.04 -1.56 -6.97
C ALA A 20 -6.44 -1.32 -7.57
N GLN A 21 -7.14 -0.29 -7.08
CA GLN A 21 -8.49 0.06 -7.51
C GLN A 21 -8.61 1.57 -7.73
N LEU A 22 -9.48 1.98 -8.65
CA LEU A 22 -9.86 3.37 -8.81
C LEU A 22 -10.88 3.75 -7.73
N GLY A 23 -10.73 4.93 -7.15
CA GLY A 23 -11.64 5.45 -6.14
C GLY A 23 -11.74 6.97 -6.20
N ASN A 24 -12.93 7.50 -5.93
CA ASN A 24 -13.22 8.93 -5.98
C ASN A 24 -13.01 9.60 -4.60
N TYR A 25 -11.79 9.58 -4.10
CA TYR A 25 -11.43 10.15 -2.80
C TYR A 25 -10.95 11.59 -2.94
N LEU A 26 -11.41 12.50 -2.07
CA LEU A 26 -11.05 13.93 -2.11
C LEU A 26 -9.53 14.14 -2.17
N VAL A 27 -8.78 13.42 -1.34
CA VAL A 27 -7.31 13.51 -1.24
C VAL A 27 -6.57 13.04 -2.50
N LEU A 28 -7.23 12.26 -3.35
CA LEU A 28 -6.68 11.82 -4.63
C LEU A 28 -7.18 12.70 -5.78
N ARG A 29 -8.47 13.07 -5.76
CA ARG A 29 -9.11 13.86 -6.84
C ARG A 29 -8.58 15.30 -6.90
N GLU A 30 -8.37 15.93 -5.74
CA GLU A 30 -7.92 17.33 -5.67
C GLU A 30 -6.40 17.47 -5.56
N ASN A 31 -5.65 16.37 -5.78
CA ASN A 31 -4.19 16.38 -5.76
C ASN A 31 -3.65 16.52 -7.18
N TYR A 32 -2.85 17.56 -7.42
CA TYR A 32 -2.24 17.83 -8.71
C TYR A 32 -1.00 16.95 -9.01
N GLN A 33 -0.49 16.23 -8.02
CA GLN A 33 0.58 15.24 -8.17
C GLN A 33 0.00 13.82 -8.24
N ASN A 34 0.74 12.89 -8.86
CA ASN A 34 0.36 11.48 -8.88
C ASN A 34 0.30 10.94 -7.44
N ALA A 35 -0.87 10.46 -7.02
CA ALA A 35 -1.14 10.09 -5.63
C ALA A 35 -1.90 8.77 -5.51
N ILE A 36 -1.71 8.08 -4.39
CA ILE A 36 -2.40 6.84 -4.05
C ILE A 36 -2.88 6.89 -2.59
N LEU A 37 -3.94 6.15 -2.29
CA LEU A 37 -4.41 5.88 -0.93
C LEU A 37 -4.25 4.38 -0.69
N ILE A 38 -3.71 4.01 0.47
CA ILE A 38 -3.39 2.62 0.81
C ILE A 38 -4.27 2.21 2.00
N GLU A 39 -5.09 1.18 1.79
CA GLU A 39 -5.82 0.50 2.86
C GLU A 39 -4.98 -0.69 3.35
N LEU A 40 -4.38 -0.56 4.54
CA LEU A 40 -3.42 -1.54 5.08
C LEU A 40 -4.07 -2.75 5.78
N GLY A 41 -5.39 -2.80 5.85
CA GLY A 41 -6.16 -3.87 6.50
C GLY A 41 -7.45 -3.34 7.10
N TYR A 42 -8.31 -4.25 7.56
CA TYR A 42 -9.61 -3.92 8.13
C TYR A 42 -9.57 -3.95 9.66
N LEU A 43 -9.68 -2.77 10.30
CA LEU A 43 -9.89 -2.70 11.76
C LEU A 43 -11.22 -3.32 12.21
N SER A 44 -12.22 -3.36 11.32
CA SER A 44 -13.50 -4.01 11.58
C SER A 44 -13.44 -5.54 11.56
N ASN A 45 -12.30 -6.13 11.17
CA ASN A 45 -12.05 -7.56 11.23
C ASN A 45 -11.12 -7.84 12.43
N PRO A 46 -11.59 -8.46 13.52
CA PRO A 46 -10.78 -8.66 14.73
C PRO A 46 -9.49 -9.46 14.50
N THR A 47 -9.44 -10.30 13.47
CA THR A 47 -8.22 -11.05 13.12
C THR A 47 -7.21 -10.14 12.44
N GLU A 48 -7.65 -9.29 11.50
CA GLU A 48 -6.77 -8.34 10.84
C GLU A 48 -6.33 -7.23 11.78
N GLU A 49 -7.24 -6.70 12.61
CA GLU A 49 -6.94 -5.69 13.64
C GLU A 49 -5.72 -6.10 14.48
N ARG A 50 -5.75 -7.30 15.07
CA ARG A 50 -4.64 -7.82 15.89
C ARG A 50 -3.32 -7.87 15.13
N ILE A 51 -3.34 -8.17 13.84
CA ILE A 51 -2.16 -8.24 12.99
C ILE A 51 -1.64 -6.83 12.70
N ILE A 52 -2.50 -5.93 12.22
CA ILE A 52 -2.10 -4.59 11.75
C ILE A 52 -1.66 -3.68 12.90
N THR A 53 -2.10 -3.97 14.13
CA THR A 53 -1.65 -3.27 15.34
C THR A 53 -0.27 -3.71 15.82
N THR A 54 0.34 -4.76 15.26
CA THR A 54 1.70 -5.17 15.65
C THR A 54 2.79 -4.30 15.02
N ASP A 55 3.90 -4.12 15.74
CA ASP A 55 5.07 -3.41 15.20
C ASP A 55 5.66 -4.13 13.98
N PHE A 56 5.77 -5.46 14.05
CA PHE A 56 6.28 -6.28 12.96
C PHE A 56 5.48 -6.06 11.67
N TYR A 57 4.15 -6.07 11.73
CA TYR A 57 3.33 -5.83 10.55
C TYR A 57 3.58 -4.43 9.97
N ARG A 58 3.60 -3.39 10.81
CA ARG A 58 3.86 -2.01 10.37
C ARG A 58 5.22 -1.86 9.72
N GLU A 59 6.25 -2.52 10.26
CA GLU A 59 7.58 -2.53 9.68
C GLU A 59 7.60 -3.21 8.32
N GLN A 60 7.02 -4.41 8.19
CA GLN A 60 6.93 -5.10 6.89
C GLN A 60 6.11 -4.32 5.87
N ALA A 61 4.98 -3.72 6.27
CA ALA A 61 4.18 -2.86 5.40
C ALA A 61 4.99 -1.64 4.92
N THR A 62 5.74 -1.00 5.81
CA THR A 62 6.60 0.15 5.47
C THR A 62 7.70 -0.25 4.49
N LEU A 63 8.36 -1.39 4.69
CA LEU A 63 9.35 -1.92 3.74
C LEU A 63 8.73 -2.22 2.38
N GLY A 64 7.51 -2.77 2.36
CA GLY A 64 6.78 -3.02 1.12
C GLY A 64 6.45 -1.74 0.36
N ILE A 65 5.98 -0.72 1.07
CA ILE A 65 5.70 0.61 0.49
C ILE A 65 6.98 1.24 -0.05
N TYR A 66 8.06 1.23 0.75
CA TYR A 66 9.35 1.78 0.36
C TYR A 66 9.88 1.16 -0.93
N ASN A 67 9.94 -0.18 -0.99
CA ASN A 67 10.39 -0.89 -2.19
C ASN A 67 9.49 -0.63 -3.40
N GLY A 68 8.18 -0.59 -3.21
CA GLY A 68 7.24 -0.30 -4.29
C GLY A 68 7.38 1.12 -4.85
N ILE A 69 7.70 2.10 -4.00
CA ILE A 69 7.99 3.48 -4.44
C ILE A 69 9.30 3.52 -5.23
N LEU A 70 10.36 2.88 -4.74
CA LEU A 70 11.64 2.80 -5.46
C LEU A 70 11.46 2.17 -6.85
N ASN A 71 10.84 0.98 -6.90
CA ASN A 71 10.59 0.28 -8.16
C ASN A 71 9.77 1.11 -9.15
N TYR A 72 8.82 1.92 -8.66
CA TYR A 72 8.07 2.84 -9.52
C TYR A 72 8.99 3.88 -10.16
N PHE A 73 9.85 4.54 -9.39
CA PHE A 73 10.74 5.57 -9.92
C PHE A 73 11.85 5.00 -10.80
N ASP A 74 12.42 3.85 -10.44
CA ASP A 74 13.42 3.17 -11.26
C ASP A 74 12.85 2.87 -12.66
N ALA A 75 11.61 2.37 -12.74
CA ALA A 75 10.91 2.11 -14.00
C ALA A 75 10.48 3.37 -14.78
N GLN A 76 10.69 4.59 -14.27
CA GLN A 76 10.47 5.84 -15.01
C GLN A 76 11.77 6.48 -15.52
N ILE A 77 12.92 5.98 -15.06
CA ILE A 77 14.25 6.47 -15.46
C ILE A 77 14.77 5.70 -16.68
N GLU A 78 14.27 4.47 -16.91
CA GLU A 78 14.43 3.69 -18.14
C GLU A 78 13.48 4.16 -19.26
#